data_AF-A0A0K8JFA2-F1
#
_entry.id   AF-A0A0K8JFA2-F1
#
_cell.length_a   1.000
_cell.length_b   1.000
_cell.length_c   1.000
_cell.angle_alpha   90.00
_cell.angle_beta   90.00
_cell.angle_gamma   90.00
#
_symmetry.space_group_name_H-M   'P 1'
#
loop_
_entity.id
_entity.type
_entity.pdbx_description
1 polymer ?
#
loop_
_entity_poly.entity_id
_entity_poly.type
_entity_poly.pdbx_seq_one_letter_code
_entity_poly.pdbx_strand_id
1 'polypeptide(L)'
;MVSIDEWQEWLSKKQELLEKLAFNANTQCIFVRRREMRGLRRVIRERKTLLEELAAVNRSLHEAGDGICQKHFQSVLDAMTVRQSEVLADSTQAIAEARTEREKIATELRQIRLGRNLQRHYVRSWEQVQFKSGGRINRKG
;
A
#
# COMPACT_ATOMS: atom_id res chain seq x y z
N MET A 1 20.95 -22.64 27.95
CA MET A 1 21.43 -23.06 26.62
C MET A 1 20.21 -23.36 25.80
N VAL A 2 20.03 -22.64 24.69
CA VAL A 2 18.91 -22.87 23.76
C VAL A 2 19.22 -24.14 22.97
N SER A 3 18.23 -25.00 22.76
CA SER A 3 18.45 -26.24 21.99
C SER A 3 18.56 -25.94 20.49
N ILE A 4 19.19 -26.86 19.73
CA ILE A 4 19.22 -26.78 18.26
C ILE A 4 17.79 -26.79 17.69
N ASP A 5 16.88 -27.54 18.32
CA ASP A 5 15.47 -27.65 17.91
C ASP A 5 14.74 -26.31 18.08
N GLU A 6 14.94 -25.62 19.20
CA GLU A 6 14.37 -24.28 19.45
C GLU A 6 14.87 -23.24 18.42
N TRP A 7 16.15 -23.31 18.07
CA TRP A 7 16.73 -22.48 17.00
C TRP A 7 16.07 -22.76 15.64
N GLN A 8 15.87 -24.04 15.31
CA GLN A 8 15.22 -24.44 14.07
C GLN A 8 13.76 -23.94 14.02
N GLU A 9 13.01 -24.05 15.13
CA GLU A 9 11.63 -23.54 15.20
C GLU A 9 11.55 -22.03 14.94
N TRP A 10 12.44 -21.25 15.55
CA TRP A 10 12.47 -19.80 15.32
C TRP A 10 12.84 -19.44 13.89
N LEU A 11 13.80 -20.17 13.30
CA LEU A 11 14.16 -19.99 11.90
C LEU A 11 12.99 -20.33 10.97
N SER A 12 12.32 -21.48 11.16
CA SER A 12 11.14 -21.85 10.39
C SER A 12 10.02 -20.82 10.52
N LYS A 13 9.75 -20.33 11.74
CA LYS A 13 8.77 -19.27 11.96
C LYS A 13 9.15 -17.97 11.26
N LYS A 14 10.42 -17.59 11.30
CA LYS A 14 10.93 -16.40 10.59
C LYS A 14 10.70 -16.52 9.08
N GLN A 15 10.96 -17.69 8.50
CA GLN A 15 10.72 -17.93 7.08
C GLN A 15 9.24 -17.79 6.72
N GLU A 16 8.34 -18.43 7.48
CA GLU A 16 6.90 -18.35 7.26
C GLU A 16 6.39 -16.90 7.30
N LEU A 17 6.90 -16.11 8.26
CA LEU A 17 6.56 -14.69 8.38
C LEU A 17 7.01 -13.88 7.16
N LEU A 18 8.21 -14.16 6.61
CA LEU A 18 8.70 -13.50 5.41
C LEU A 18 7.85 -13.85 4.17
N GLU A 19 7.42 -15.09 4.04
CA GLU A 19 6.53 -15.52 2.96
C GLU A 19 5.16 -14.82 3.03
N LYS A 20 4.57 -14.73 4.24
CA LYS A 20 3.33 -13.98 4.47
C LYS A 20 3.50 -12.48 4.16
N LEU A 21 4.65 -11.89 4.50
CA LEU A 21 4.94 -10.49 4.20
C LEU A 21 5.10 -10.23 2.70
N ALA A 22 5.72 -11.15 1.96
CA ALA A 22 5.80 -11.09 0.49
C ALA A 22 4.40 -11.18 -0.14
N PHE A 23 3.59 -12.15 0.29
CA PHE A 23 2.21 -12.31 -0.17
C PHE A 23 1.37 -11.04 0.08
N ASN A 24 1.50 -10.44 1.26
CA ASN A 24 0.83 -9.19 1.59
C ASN A 24 1.30 -8.02 0.72
N ALA A 25 2.60 -7.92 0.39
CA ALA A 25 3.09 -6.87 -0.51
C ALA A 25 2.44 -6.99 -1.89
N ASN A 26 2.39 -8.19 -2.47
CA ASN A 26 1.72 -8.43 -3.75
C ASN A 26 0.21 -8.10 -3.68
N THR A 27 -0.46 -8.52 -2.60
CA THR A 27 -1.89 -8.24 -2.39
C THR A 27 -2.15 -6.73 -2.26
N GLN A 28 -1.25 -5.97 -1.61
CA GLN A 28 -1.32 -4.51 -1.56
C GLN A 28 -1.24 -3.90 -2.95
N CYS A 29 -0.31 -4.35 -3.81
CA CYS A 29 -0.23 -3.90 -5.20
C CYS A 29 -1.56 -4.13 -5.95
N ILE A 30 -2.16 -5.32 -5.81
CA ILE A 30 -3.44 -5.64 -6.44
C ILE A 30 -4.55 -4.69 -5.95
N PHE A 31 -4.69 -4.50 -4.64
CA PHE A 31 -5.72 -3.61 -4.09
C PHE A 31 -5.50 -2.15 -4.43
N VAL A 32 -4.25 -1.70 -4.51
CA VAL A 32 -3.91 -0.34 -4.99
C VAL A 32 -4.39 -0.17 -6.43
N ARG A 33 -4.00 -1.07 -7.33
CA ARG A 33 -4.38 -1.01 -8.76
C ARG A 33 -5.91 -1.05 -8.96
N ARG A 34 -6.61 -1.80 -8.12
CA ARG A 34 -8.08 -1.91 -8.15
C ARG A 34 -8.81 -0.83 -7.33
N ARG A 35 -8.07 0.05 -6.63
CA ARG A 35 -8.61 1.08 -5.73
C ARG A 35 -9.50 0.51 -4.60
N GLU A 36 -9.21 -0.71 -4.16
CA GLU A 36 -9.96 -1.44 -3.14
C GLU A 36 -9.51 -1.04 -1.72
N MET A 37 -9.94 0.15 -1.28
CA MET A 37 -9.48 0.73 -0.01
C MET A 37 -9.81 -0.08 1.25
N ARG A 38 -10.91 -0.84 1.25
CA ARG A 38 -11.29 -1.70 2.39
C ARG A 38 -10.32 -2.88 2.52
N GLY A 39 -10.01 -3.53 1.40
CA GLY A 39 -9.01 -4.60 1.33
C GLY A 39 -7.63 -4.10 1.72
N LEU A 40 -7.23 -2.94 1.19
CA LEU A 40 -5.94 -2.32 1.50
C LEU A 40 -5.77 -2.04 3.01
N ARG A 41 -6.79 -1.46 3.67
CA ARG A 41 -6.74 -1.21 5.13
C ARG A 41 -6.60 -2.49 5.93
N ARG A 42 -7.28 -3.57 5.53
CA ARG A 42 -7.18 -4.87 6.19
C ARG A 42 -5.76 -5.41 6.09
N VAL A 43 -5.20 -5.45 4.87
CA VAL A 43 -3.86 -5.99 4.63
C VAL A 43 -2.77 -5.16 5.33
N ILE A 44 -2.92 -3.84 5.44
CA ILE A 44 -1.98 -3.01 6.21
C ILE A 44 -1.97 -3.39 7.70
N ARG A 45 -3.13 -3.71 8.29
CA ARG A 45 -3.19 -4.15 9.69
C ARG A 45 -2.56 -5.52 9.89
N GLU A 46 -2.89 -6.48 9.01
CA GLU A 46 -2.27 -7.81 9.02
C GLU A 46 -0.76 -7.73 8.82
N ARG A 47 -0.29 -6.84 7.94
CA ARG A 47 1.14 -6.59 7.76
C ARG A 47 1.80 -6.03 9.02
N LYS A 48 1.13 -5.14 9.74
CA LYS A 48 1.65 -4.60 11.01
C LYS A 48 1.86 -5.69 12.04
N THR A 49 0.89 -6.59 12.22
CA THR A 49 1.01 -7.70 13.18
C THR A 49 2.15 -8.66 12.79
N LEU A 50 2.29 -8.98 11.50
CA LEU A 50 3.39 -9.82 11.01
C LEU A 50 4.77 -9.18 11.25
N LEU A 51 4.90 -7.86 11.12
CA LEU A 51 6.15 -7.16 11.41
C LEU A 51 6.49 -7.19 12.91
N GLU A 52 5.49 -7.07 13.78
CA GLU A 52 5.66 -7.18 15.23
C GLU A 52 6.09 -8.61 15.62
N GLU A 53 5.47 -9.64 15.03
CA GLU A 53 5.86 -11.04 15.22
C GLU A 53 7.29 -11.30 14.71
N LEU A 54 7.65 -10.78 13.53
CA LEU A 54 8.98 -10.92 12.97
C LEU A 54 10.04 -10.25 13.85
N ALA A 55 9.72 -9.07 14.40
CA ALA A 55 10.59 -8.39 15.36
C ALA A 55 10.80 -9.21 16.64
N ALA A 56 9.75 -9.87 17.15
CA ALA A 56 9.86 -10.75 18.31
C ALA A 56 10.75 -11.98 18.04
N VAL A 57 10.60 -12.62 16.88
CA VAL A 57 11.45 -13.75 16.47
C VAL A 57 12.91 -13.32 16.30
N ASN A 58 13.15 -12.17 15.68
CA ASN A 58 14.51 -11.62 15.54
C ASN A 58 15.16 -11.33 16.89
N ARG A 59 14.42 -10.80 17.87
CA ARG A 59 14.92 -10.62 19.23
C ARG A 59 15.28 -11.95 19.88
N SER A 60 14.41 -12.95 19.75
CA SER A 60 14.65 -14.29 20.31
C SER A 60 15.93 -14.92 19.73
N LEU A 61 16.11 -14.85 18.41
CA LEU A 61 17.33 -15.32 17.74
C LEU A 61 18.58 -14.54 18.16
N HIS A 62 18.47 -13.23 18.38
CA HIS A 62 19.59 -12.39 18.79
C HIS A 62 20.00 -12.65 20.25
N GLU A 63 19.04 -12.72 21.16
CA GLU A 63 19.25 -12.98 22.60
C GLU A 63 19.76 -14.39 22.85
N ALA A 64 19.39 -15.36 22.01
CA ALA A 64 19.86 -16.74 22.11
C ALA A 64 21.37 -16.88 21.86
N GLY A 65 21.98 -15.96 21.11
CA GLY A 65 23.42 -15.63 21.18
C GLY A 65 24.42 -16.78 21.18
N ASP A 66 24.06 -17.95 20.63
CA ASP A 66 24.91 -19.14 20.68
C ASP A 66 25.69 -19.29 19.38
N GLY A 67 26.97 -18.90 19.42
CA GLY A 67 27.88 -18.95 18.28
C GLY A 67 28.06 -20.34 17.67
N ILE A 68 27.72 -21.42 18.38
CA ILE A 68 27.72 -22.78 17.84
C ILE A 68 26.48 -23.00 16.96
N CYS A 69 25.29 -22.69 17.48
CA CYS A 69 24.03 -22.79 16.72
C CYS A 69 24.04 -21.85 15.51
N GLN A 70 24.55 -20.63 15.66
CA GLN A 70 24.66 -19.68 14.55
C GLN A 70 25.55 -20.22 13.41
N LYS A 71 26.71 -20.81 13.73
CA LYS A 71 27.59 -21.42 12.73
C LYS A 71 26.91 -22.61 12.04
N HIS A 72 26.15 -23.40 12.78
CA HIS A 72 25.43 -24.55 12.24
C HIS A 72 24.36 -24.14 11.20
N PHE A 73 23.70 -23.01 11.42
CA PHE A 73 22.62 -22.51 10.55
C PHE A 73 23.02 -21.35 9.62
N GLN A 74 24.32 -21.09 9.43
CA GLN A 74 24.77 -19.91 8.68
C GLN A 74 24.21 -19.83 7.26
N SER A 75 24.15 -20.95 6.53
CA SER A 75 23.58 -20.98 5.17
C SER A 75 22.10 -20.59 5.13
N VAL A 76 21.34 -21.02 6.14
CA VAL A 76 19.92 -20.67 6.30
C VAL A 76 19.76 -19.18 6.62
N LEU A 77 20.61 -18.64 7.48
CA LEU A 77 20.64 -17.21 7.80
C LEU A 77 20.97 -16.35 6.57
N ASP A 78 21.92 -16.79 5.74
CA ASP A 78 22.27 -16.11 4.49
C ASP A 78 21.09 -16.12 3.51
N ALA A 79 20.44 -17.27 3.33
CA ALA A 79 19.25 -17.40 2.49
C ALA A 79 18.09 -16.51 3.00
N MET A 80 17.89 -16.43 4.32
CA MET A 80 16.90 -15.52 4.92
C MET A 80 17.24 -14.06 4.68
N THR A 81 18.51 -13.69 4.68
CA THR A 81 18.94 -12.31 4.41
C THR A 81 18.60 -11.91 2.97
N VAL A 82 18.82 -12.82 2.01
CA VAL A 82 18.35 -12.63 0.62
C VAL A 82 16.84 -12.50 0.58
N ARG A 83 16.10 -13.39 1.25
CA ARG A 83 14.64 -13.32 1.25
C ARG A 83 14.10 -12.03 1.88
N GLN A 84 14.76 -11.52 2.91
CA GLN A 84 14.43 -10.24 3.53
C GLN A 84 14.61 -9.07 2.56
N SER A 85 15.70 -9.07 1.78
CA SER A 85 15.93 -8.00 0.80
C SER A 85 14.89 -8.03 -0.33
N GLU A 86 14.47 -9.21 -0.78
CA GLU A 86 13.37 -9.39 -1.73
C GLU A 86 12.06 -8.84 -1.17
N VAL A 87 11.68 -9.20 0.06
CA VAL A 87 10.46 -8.69 0.71
C VAL A 87 10.50 -7.16 0.83
N LEU A 88 11.66 -6.57 1.13
CA LEU A 88 11.82 -5.12 1.17
C LEU A 88 11.67 -4.47 -0.21
N ALA A 89 12.20 -5.10 -1.27
CA ALA A 89 12.04 -4.65 -2.63
C ALA A 89 10.55 -4.66 -3.05
N ASP A 90 9.84 -5.76 -2.81
CA ASP A 90 8.40 -5.89 -3.09
C ASP A 90 7.58 -4.82 -2.37
N SER A 91 7.95 -4.55 -1.11
CA SER A 91 7.27 -3.54 -0.29
C SER A 91 7.52 -2.12 -0.80
N THR A 92 8.74 -1.85 -1.26
CA THR A 92 9.11 -0.57 -1.86
C THR A 92 8.35 -0.36 -3.17
N GLN A 93 8.21 -1.41 -3.98
CA GLN A 93 7.40 -1.39 -5.19
C GLN A 93 5.93 -1.09 -4.88
N ALA A 94 5.34 -1.76 -3.87
CA ALA A 94 3.95 -1.52 -3.48
C ALA A 94 3.69 -0.04 -3.08
N ILE A 95 4.64 0.58 -2.38
CA ILE A 95 4.58 2.00 -2.03
C ILE A 95 4.68 2.88 -3.27
N ALA A 96 5.57 2.57 -4.20
CA ALA A 96 5.72 3.31 -5.45
C ALA A 96 4.42 3.27 -6.27
N GLU A 97 3.81 2.08 -6.43
CA GLU A 97 2.53 1.92 -7.11
C GLU A 97 1.41 2.73 -6.44
N ALA A 98 1.35 2.72 -5.11
CA ALA A 98 0.37 3.51 -4.36
C ALA A 98 0.53 5.03 -4.59
N ARG A 99 1.77 5.52 -4.73
CA ARG A 99 2.03 6.93 -5.04
C ARG A 99 1.55 7.28 -6.44
N THR A 100 1.88 6.45 -7.43
CA THR A 100 1.42 6.64 -8.81
C THR A 100 -0.11 6.63 -8.91
N GLU A 101 -0.77 5.71 -8.22
CA GLU A 101 -2.24 5.65 -8.25
C GLU A 101 -2.89 6.86 -7.54
N ARG A 102 -2.29 7.34 -6.45
CA ARG A 102 -2.72 8.58 -5.79
C ARG A 102 -2.64 9.77 -6.74
N GLU A 103 -1.59 9.88 -7.55
CA GLU A 103 -1.42 10.96 -8.52
C GLU A 103 -2.48 10.90 -9.63
N LYS A 104 -2.79 9.71 -10.14
CA LYS A 104 -3.89 9.51 -11.10
C LYS A 104 -5.25 9.91 -10.53
N ILE A 105 -5.56 9.51 -9.31
CA ILE A 105 -6.81 9.92 -8.66
C ILE A 105 -6.85 11.45 -8.50
N ALA A 106 -5.72 12.08 -8.16
CA ALA A 106 -5.64 13.53 -8.04
C ALA A 106 -5.82 14.28 -9.38
N THR A 107 -5.34 13.73 -10.50
CA THR A 107 -5.58 14.30 -11.84
C THR A 107 -7.04 14.14 -12.25
N GLU A 108 -7.63 12.97 -12.05
CA GLU A 108 -9.06 12.70 -12.32
C GLU A 108 -9.96 13.66 -11.53
N LEU A 109 -9.69 13.85 -10.23
CA LEU A 109 -10.46 14.78 -9.40
C LEU A 109 -10.34 16.23 -9.87
N ARG A 110 -9.17 16.66 -10.35
CA ARG A 110 -8.98 17.99 -10.94
C ARG A 110 -9.83 18.16 -12.20
N GLN A 111 -9.83 17.17 -13.10
CA GLN A 111 -10.65 17.20 -14.31
C GLN A 111 -12.15 17.27 -13.99
N ILE A 112 -12.63 16.46 -13.04
CA ILE A 112 -14.03 16.49 -12.59
C ILE A 112 -14.41 17.87 -12.03
N ARG A 113 -13.52 18.49 -11.23
CA ARG A 113 -13.76 19.84 -10.69
C ARG A 113 -13.81 20.90 -11.79
N LEU A 114 -12.90 20.85 -12.75
CA LEU A 114 -12.90 21.75 -13.91
C LEU A 114 -14.19 21.60 -14.72
N GLY A 115 -14.60 20.37 -15.03
CA GLY A 115 -15.86 20.10 -15.75
C GLY A 115 -17.09 20.64 -15.01
N ARG A 116 -17.17 20.42 -13.68
CA ARG A 116 -18.25 20.99 -12.85
C ARG A 116 -18.26 22.51 -12.85
N ASN A 117 -17.09 23.15 -12.81
CA ASN A 117 -16.98 24.61 -12.87
C ASN A 117 -17.42 25.14 -14.24
N LEU A 118 -16.96 24.53 -15.34
CA LEU A 118 -17.40 24.91 -16.69
C LEU A 118 -18.91 24.76 -16.85
N GLN A 119 -19.49 23.65 -16.39
CA GLN A 119 -20.95 23.44 -16.44
C GLN A 119 -21.71 24.50 -15.61
N ARG A 120 -21.22 24.86 -14.42
CA ARG A 120 -21.84 25.91 -13.59
C ARG A 120 -21.75 27.30 -14.24
N HIS A 121 -20.62 27.64 -14.85
CA HIS A 121 -20.38 28.99 -15.35
C HIS A 121 -20.85 29.21 -16.78
N TYR A 122 -20.89 28.16 -17.61
CA TYR A 122 -21.36 28.26 -18.98
C TYR A 122 -22.80 27.77 -19.09
N VAL A 123 -23.09 26.50 -18.83
CA VAL A 123 -24.43 25.93 -19.12
C VAL A 123 -25.54 26.64 -18.34
N ARG A 124 -25.38 26.82 -17.01
CA ARG A 124 -26.39 27.54 -16.21
C ARG A 124 -26.47 29.03 -16.50
N SER A 125 -25.37 29.65 -16.91
CA SER A 125 -25.35 31.06 -17.31
C SER A 125 -26.16 31.27 -18.60
N TRP A 126 -25.93 30.42 -19.61
CA TRP A 126 -26.65 30.47 -20.88
C TRP A 126 -28.13 30.12 -20.75
N GLU A 127 -28.49 29.13 -19.93
CA GLU A 127 -29.89 28.83 -19.59
C GLU A 127 -30.58 30.04 -18.94
N GLN A 128 -29.93 30.74 -18.01
CA GLN A 128 -30.49 31.95 -17.40
C GLN A 128 -30.66 33.12 -18.39
N VAL A 129 -29.79 33.24 -19.39
CA VAL A 129 -29.89 34.27 -20.43
C VAL A 129 -30.99 33.94 -21.44
N GLN A 130 -31.16 32.67 -21.84
CA GLN A 130 -32.23 32.24 -22.75
C GLN A 130 -33.63 32.36 -22.12
N PHE A 131 -33.80 32.08 -20.83
CA PHE A 131 -35.10 32.23 -20.16
C PHE A 131 -35.44 33.67 -19.74
N LYS A 132 -34.49 34.62 -19.79
CA LYS A 132 -34.71 36.04 -19.46
C LYS A 132 -34.86 36.96 -20.69
N SER A 133 -34.79 36.46 -21.93
CA SER A 133 -34.95 37.29 -23.14
C SER A 133 -36.40 37.61 -23.53
N GLY A 134 -37.38 37.38 -22.64
CA GLY A 134 -38.76 37.88 -22.78
C GLY A 134 -38.98 39.33 -22.31
N GLY A 135 -37.91 40.03 -21.89
CA GLY A 135 -37.97 41.41 -21.41
C GLY A 135 -37.98 42.45 -22.53
N ARG A 136 -39.17 42.70 -23.11
CA ARG A 136 -39.58 43.94 -23.82
C ARG A 136 -38.44 44.78 -24.45
N ILE A 137 -38.12 44.48 -25.71
CA ILE A 137 -37.54 45.49 -26.62
C ILE A 137 -38.66 46.51 -26.88
N ASN A 138 -38.69 47.58 -26.10
CA ASN A 138 -39.58 48.71 -26.33
C ASN A 138 -39.18 49.38 -27.65
N ARG A 139 -39.99 49.16 -28.68
CA ARG A 139 -40.19 50.10 -29.79
C ARG A 139 -40.55 51.48 -29.21
N LYS A 140 -39.71 52.48 -29.45
CA LYS A 140 -40.09 53.88 -29.66
C LYS A 140 -39.42 54.24 -31.00
N GLY A 141 -40.16 54.67 -32.02
CA GLY A 141 -41.01 55.84 -32.00
C GLY A 141 -40.10 56.99 -32.41
#